data_AF-A0A0P4V780-F1
#
_entry.id   AF-A0A0P4V780-F1
#
_cell.length_a   1.000
_cell.length_b   1.000
_cell.length_c   1.000
_cell.angle_alpha   90.00
_cell.angle_beta   90.00
_cell.angle_gamma   90.00
#
_symmetry.space_group_name_H-M   'P 1'
#
loop_
_entity.id
_entity.type
_entity.pdbx_description
1 polymer ?
#
loop_
_entity_poly.entity_id
_entity_poly.type
_entity_poly.pdbx_seq_one_letter_code
_entity_poly.pdbx_strand_id
1 'polypeptide(L)'
;MSYSGDRYSPNLSINDTIVWLLDHGYPPLPIAPYQDPHQYPKLPIIPNTEPLPRFTGKNPSYLNFNGQPCLIKHQDFQHRLPSSSKIKRWFCDWRTGIATMGGWNNTVWLDFDVHRFQSIEDCWTILQAYLEFAPCLKSTFIEISQSQGWHLGVRCNPLPDFSNFAFQPEGFQAGELIGEGKIIVLAPTQGKSGQYQSIQRVMPIQIESLDSISIFARTQPTGASLLKAIAPSTSSVSSTDRPIAIEHLVCQRVRFLLQQLNEIPVGQRSDTLCTIAREVFGWENWLQNYPYCLAPSADIFCQTVGQQLGLDAARIQRILNSQSHNVSIRYSMPAIHRHLGDAGCDRQVQQAVRFSYSLYRGRFS
;
A
#
# COMPACT_ATOMS: atom_id res chain seq x y z
N MET A 1 4.04 -5.31 -36.33
CA MET A 1 4.77 -4.30 -37.12
C MET A 1 6.04 -3.95 -36.37
N SER A 2 7.21 -4.38 -36.85
CA SER A 2 8.49 -4.10 -36.19
C SER A 2 8.91 -2.65 -36.47
N TYR A 3 8.61 -1.74 -35.53
CA TYR A 3 9.22 -0.42 -35.53
C TYR A 3 10.72 -0.58 -35.33
N SER A 4 11.51 -0.52 -36.40
CA SER A 4 12.93 -0.13 -36.34
C SER A 4 13.01 1.38 -36.09
N GLY A 5 12.31 1.84 -35.05
CA GLY A 5 12.05 3.25 -34.76
C GLY A 5 13.07 3.80 -33.77
N ASP A 6 13.54 5.02 -34.05
CA ASP A 6 14.39 5.80 -33.17
C ASP A 6 13.94 5.71 -31.71
N ARG A 7 14.83 5.25 -30.85
CA ARG A 7 14.60 5.24 -29.40
C ARG A 7 14.45 6.67 -28.88
N TYR A 8 13.60 6.84 -27.89
CA TYR A 8 13.42 8.09 -27.16
C TYR A 8 14.45 8.26 -26.04
N SER A 9 14.92 7.15 -25.46
CA SER A 9 15.86 7.11 -24.34
C SER A 9 17.00 6.13 -24.61
N PRO A 10 18.25 6.43 -24.18
CA PRO A 10 19.32 5.45 -24.17
C PRO A 10 19.12 4.36 -23.10
N ASN A 11 18.27 4.62 -22.09
CA ASN A 11 17.86 3.62 -21.10
C ASN A 11 16.69 2.81 -21.66
N LEU A 12 16.92 1.53 -21.95
CA LEU A 12 15.94 0.63 -22.58
C LEU A 12 14.65 0.51 -21.79
N SER A 13 14.73 0.27 -20.48
CA SER A 13 13.56 0.09 -19.63
C SER A 13 12.71 1.37 -19.52
N ILE A 14 13.36 2.55 -19.54
CA ILE A 14 12.66 3.84 -19.65
C ILE A 14 12.02 3.98 -21.03
N ASN A 15 12.75 3.64 -22.11
CA ASN A 15 12.22 3.68 -23.47
C ASN A 15 10.97 2.81 -23.63
N ASP A 16 10.97 1.60 -23.08
CA ASP A 16 9.81 0.69 -23.12
C ASP A 16 8.61 1.29 -22.39
N THR A 17 8.86 2.00 -21.28
CA THR A 17 7.80 2.71 -20.55
C THR A 17 7.28 3.92 -21.35
N ILE A 18 8.15 4.65 -22.05
CA ILE A 18 7.75 5.74 -22.97
C ILE A 18 6.85 5.20 -24.08
N VAL A 19 7.27 4.12 -24.74
CA VAL A 19 6.50 3.49 -25.82
C VAL A 19 5.14 3.04 -25.31
N TRP A 20 5.11 2.35 -24.16
CA TRP A 20 3.85 1.93 -23.54
C TRP A 20 2.92 3.12 -23.24
N LEU A 21 3.44 4.23 -22.70
CA LEU A 21 2.61 5.42 -22.43
C LEU A 21 2.04 6.00 -23.73
N LEU A 22 2.86 6.13 -24.78
CA LEU A 22 2.43 6.68 -26.06
C LEU A 22 1.40 5.80 -26.76
N ASP A 23 1.59 4.47 -26.75
CA ASP A 23 0.67 3.50 -27.34
C ASP A 23 -0.73 3.55 -26.69
N HIS A 24 -0.77 3.94 -25.41
CA HIS A 24 -2.00 4.09 -24.65
C HIS A 24 -2.45 5.55 -24.50
N GLY A 25 -1.79 6.46 -25.23
CA GLY A 25 -2.17 7.87 -25.31
C GLY A 25 -1.84 8.70 -24.08
N TYR A 26 -0.99 8.26 -23.15
CA TYR A 26 -0.54 9.03 -21.99
C TYR A 26 0.70 9.87 -22.30
N PRO A 27 0.85 11.07 -21.70
CA PRO A 27 2.03 11.89 -21.89
C PRO A 27 3.22 11.34 -21.07
N PRO A 28 4.34 10.94 -21.70
CA PRO A 28 5.57 10.65 -20.99
C PRO A 28 6.23 11.95 -20.51
N LEU A 29 6.46 12.04 -19.21
CA LEU A 29 7.10 13.20 -18.58
C LEU A 29 8.42 12.76 -17.93
N PRO A 30 9.51 13.51 -18.12
CA PRO A 30 10.78 13.18 -17.52
C PRO A 30 10.83 13.53 -16.02
N ILE A 31 11.67 12.79 -15.30
CA ILE A 31 12.04 13.07 -13.90
C ILE A 31 13.56 13.06 -13.79
N ALA A 32 14.18 14.20 -13.52
CA ALA A 32 15.61 14.23 -13.21
C ALA A 32 15.83 13.62 -11.82
N PRO A 33 16.93 12.87 -11.60
CA PRO A 33 17.31 12.40 -10.27
C PRO A 33 17.41 13.55 -9.27
N TYR A 34 17.32 13.24 -7.98
CA TYR A 34 17.57 14.20 -6.91
C TYR A 34 18.91 14.92 -7.13
N GLN A 35 18.91 16.25 -6.99
CA GLN A 35 20.10 17.07 -7.14
C GLN A 35 20.45 17.74 -5.80
N ASP A 36 21.74 18.00 -5.59
CA ASP A 36 22.22 18.71 -4.42
C ASP A 36 21.56 20.11 -4.31
N PRO A 37 20.83 20.41 -3.22
CA PRO A 37 20.22 21.71 -3.01
C PRO A 37 21.23 22.87 -2.92
N HIS A 38 22.49 22.63 -2.56
CA HIS A 38 23.51 23.68 -2.55
C HIS A 38 23.93 24.08 -3.97
N GLN A 39 23.93 23.13 -4.91
CA GLN A 39 24.24 23.40 -6.31
C GLN A 39 23.02 23.92 -7.07
N TYR A 40 21.83 23.40 -6.76
CA TYR A 40 20.57 23.74 -7.43
C TYR A 40 19.48 24.11 -6.41
N PRO A 41 19.61 25.26 -5.72
CA PRO A 41 18.66 25.63 -4.69
C PRO A 41 17.33 26.08 -5.31
N LYS A 42 16.22 25.79 -4.63
CA LYS A 42 14.88 26.24 -5.06
C LYS A 42 14.71 27.76 -4.93
N LEU A 43 15.32 28.34 -3.89
CA LEU A 43 15.34 29.77 -3.56
C LEU A 43 16.79 30.18 -3.23
N PRO A 44 17.14 31.48 -3.29
CA PRO A 44 18.46 31.93 -2.85
C PRO A 44 18.83 31.40 -1.45
N ILE A 45 20.09 30.97 -1.27
CA ILE A 45 20.56 30.37 -0.01
C ILE A 45 20.56 31.45 1.08
N ILE A 46 19.85 31.19 2.16
CA ILE A 46 19.85 32.05 3.36
C ILE A 46 20.95 31.53 4.30
N PRO A 47 21.84 32.40 4.84
CA PRO A 47 22.89 31.98 5.76
C PRO A 47 22.33 31.17 6.94
N ASN A 48 23.04 30.11 7.34
CA ASN A 48 22.68 29.22 8.45
C ASN A 48 21.36 28.43 8.27
N THR A 49 20.92 28.22 7.02
CA THR A 49 19.76 27.36 6.72
C THR A 49 20.10 26.32 5.66
N GLU A 50 19.50 25.14 5.78
CA GLU A 50 19.59 24.09 4.76
C GLU A 50 18.78 24.49 3.52
N PRO A 51 19.39 24.54 2.32
CA PRO A 51 18.68 24.92 1.11
C PRO A 51 17.62 23.88 0.72
N LEU A 52 16.48 24.36 0.24
CA LEU A 52 15.43 23.48 -0.28
C LEU A 52 15.78 22.96 -1.68
N PRO A 53 15.60 21.65 -1.96
CA PRO A 53 15.89 21.07 -3.26
C PRO A 53 14.97 21.64 -4.35
N ARG A 54 15.56 22.12 -5.45
CA ARG A 54 14.80 22.43 -6.69
C ARG A 54 14.41 21.18 -7.47
N PHE A 55 15.24 20.15 -7.42
CA PHE A 55 15.06 18.88 -8.12
C PHE A 55 15.02 17.73 -7.11
N THR A 56 13.82 17.22 -6.89
CA THR A 56 13.51 16.30 -5.78
C THR A 56 13.58 14.83 -6.15
N GLY A 57 13.79 14.50 -7.43
CA GLY A 57 13.56 13.15 -7.94
C GLY A 57 12.08 12.76 -8.03
N LYS A 58 11.16 13.72 -7.83
CA LYS A 58 9.71 13.53 -7.96
C LYS A 58 9.03 14.57 -8.86
N ASN A 59 9.67 15.72 -9.11
CA ASN A 59 9.07 16.79 -9.92
C ASN A 59 9.46 16.69 -11.40
N PRO A 60 8.56 17.08 -12.32
CA PRO A 60 8.80 17.05 -13.76
C PRO A 60 10.05 17.84 -14.17
N SER A 61 11.07 17.13 -14.63
CA SER A 61 12.39 17.68 -14.95
C SER A 61 13.24 16.69 -15.73
N TYR A 62 14.30 17.14 -16.41
CA TYR A 62 15.20 16.26 -17.15
C TYR A 62 16.65 16.75 -17.08
N LEU A 63 17.61 15.87 -17.38
CA LEU A 63 19.01 16.26 -17.57
C LEU A 63 19.26 16.55 -19.05
N ASN A 64 19.80 17.72 -19.38
CA ASN A 64 20.16 18.06 -20.76
C ASN A 64 21.42 17.30 -21.22
N PHE A 65 21.87 17.51 -22.46
CA PHE A 65 23.07 16.86 -23.00
C PHE A 65 24.37 17.14 -22.22
N ASN A 66 24.41 18.20 -21.42
CA ASN A 66 25.53 18.54 -20.55
C ASN A 66 25.34 18.00 -19.12
N GLY A 67 24.31 17.20 -18.88
CA GLY A 67 23.95 16.67 -17.56
C GLY A 67 23.34 17.70 -16.60
N GLN A 68 22.92 18.88 -17.08
CA GLN A 68 22.34 19.91 -16.22
C GLN A 68 20.82 19.73 -16.10
N PRO A 69 20.26 19.84 -14.88
CA PRO A 69 18.85 19.63 -14.62
C PRO A 69 17.99 20.82 -15.11
N CYS A 70 16.90 20.50 -15.82
CA CYS A 70 15.98 21.44 -16.45
C CYS A 70 14.54 21.12 -16.01
N LEU A 71 13.80 22.10 -15.50
CA LEU A 71 12.38 21.94 -15.17
C LEU A 71 11.51 21.89 -16.44
N ILE A 72 10.40 21.18 -16.36
CA ILE A 72 9.32 21.29 -17.35
C ILE A 72 8.03 21.74 -16.68
N LYS A 73 7.20 22.47 -17.42
CA LYS A 73 5.86 22.85 -16.98
C LYS A 73 4.88 21.74 -17.39
N HIS A 74 4.66 20.77 -16.50
CA HIS A 74 3.85 19.58 -16.81
C HIS A 74 2.39 19.89 -17.12
N GLN A 75 1.84 20.97 -16.55
CA GLN A 75 0.49 21.45 -16.82
C GLN A 75 0.21 21.66 -18.31
N ASP A 76 1.24 22.01 -19.10
CA ASP A 76 1.11 22.18 -20.54
C ASP A 76 0.75 20.86 -21.26
N PHE A 77 0.84 19.72 -20.56
CA PHE A 77 0.57 18.37 -21.05
C PHE A 77 -0.58 17.70 -20.30
N GLN A 78 -1.47 18.48 -19.65
CA GLN A 78 -2.70 17.94 -19.05
C GLN A 78 -3.74 17.48 -20.09
N HIS A 79 -3.73 18.08 -21.28
CA HIS A 79 -4.67 17.77 -22.37
C HIS A 79 -4.01 17.59 -23.74
N ARG A 80 -2.67 17.48 -23.81
CA ARG A 80 -1.96 17.18 -25.07
C ARG A 80 -0.70 16.35 -24.85
N LEU A 81 -0.37 15.51 -25.82
CA LEU A 81 0.88 14.74 -25.81
C LEU A 81 2.10 15.63 -26.14
N PRO A 82 3.28 15.34 -25.57
CA PRO A 82 4.53 15.96 -26.00
C PRO A 82 4.91 15.48 -27.41
N SER A 83 5.56 16.35 -28.20
CA SER A 83 6.09 15.96 -29.52
C SER A 83 7.27 15.01 -29.37
N SER A 84 7.50 14.14 -30.36
CA SER A 84 8.65 13.22 -30.37
C SER A 84 9.99 13.92 -30.16
N SER A 85 10.17 15.11 -30.71
CA SER A 85 11.38 15.93 -30.51
C SER A 85 11.57 16.38 -29.06
N LYS A 86 10.48 16.73 -28.36
CA LYS A 86 10.52 17.07 -26.93
C LYS A 86 10.88 15.84 -26.10
N ILE A 87 10.25 14.71 -26.38
CA ILE A 87 10.53 13.44 -25.68
C ILE A 87 12.00 13.07 -25.85
N LYS A 88 12.53 13.05 -27.08
CA LYS A 88 13.96 12.76 -27.34
C LYS A 88 14.90 13.72 -26.60
N ARG A 89 14.56 15.01 -26.53
CA ARG A 89 15.33 16.01 -25.77
C ARG A 89 15.29 15.76 -24.27
N TRP A 90 14.14 15.39 -23.73
CA TRP A 90 13.96 15.16 -22.31
C TRP A 90 14.65 13.89 -21.84
N PHE A 91 14.57 12.83 -22.63
CA PHE A 91 15.11 11.53 -22.25
C PHE A 91 16.48 11.25 -22.88
N CYS A 92 17.26 12.28 -23.22
CA CYS A 92 18.58 12.11 -23.83
C CYS A 92 19.64 11.54 -22.86
N ASP A 93 19.47 11.76 -21.54
CA ASP A 93 20.37 11.25 -20.50
C ASP A 93 19.80 9.96 -19.88
N TRP A 94 20.64 8.93 -19.76
CA TRP A 94 20.26 7.59 -19.28
C TRP A 94 19.73 7.56 -17.84
N ARG A 95 20.04 8.60 -17.04
CA ARG A 95 19.61 8.72 -15.64
C ARG A 95 18.21 9.34 -15.51
N THR A 96 17.65 9.89 -16.58
CA THR A 96 16.33 10.54 -16.54
C THR A 96 15.24 9.48 -16.34
N GLY A 97 14.54 9.60 -15.22
CA GLY A 97 13.35 8.82 -14.89
C GLY A 97 12.11 9.28 -15.65
N ILE A 98 10.99 8.63 -15.40
CA ILE A 98 9.73 8.81 -16.10
C ILE A 98 8.53 8.93 -15.14
N ALA A 99 7.59 9.76 -15.55
CA ALA A 99 6.31 10.00 -14.92
C ALA A 99 5.22 10.14 -15.99
N THR A 100 3.96 10.19 -15.55
CA THR A 100 2.84 10.60 -16.40
C THR A 100 1.82 11.44 -15.62
N MET A 101 0.79 11.93 -16.31
CA MET A 101 -0.26 12.78 -15.73
C MET A 101 -1.39 11.94 -15.10
N GLY A 102 -1.90 12.40 -13.97
CA GLY A 102 -3.21 11.99 -13.45
C GLY A 102 -4.36 12.73 -14.17
N GLY A 103 -5.57 12.17 -14.09
CA GLY A 103 -6.77 12.63 -14.79
C GLY A 103 -6.78 12.31 -16.29
N TRP A 104 -5.64 11.94 -16.86
CA TRP A 104 -5.51 11.61 -18.28
C TRP A 104 -6.27 10.33 -18.62
N ASN A 105 -7.04 10.31 -19.71
CA ASN A 105 -7.93 9.18 -20.06
C ASN A 105 -8.88 8.77 -18.92
N ASN A 106 -9.32 9.74 -18.11
CA ASN A 106 -10.11 9.51 -16.89
C ASN A 106 -9.40 8.62 -15.86
N THR A 107 -8.08 8.53 -15.91
CA THR A 107 -7.27 7.71 -15.01
C THR A 107 -6.95 8.46 -13.73
N VAL A 108 -7.21 7.81 -12.60
CA VAL A 108 -6.74 8.21 -11.28
C VAL A 108 -5.75 7.15 -10.80
N TRP A 109 -4.65 7.60 -10.20
CA TRP A 109 -3.70 6.69 -9.56
C TRP A 109 -3.93 6.70 -8.05
N LEU A 110 -4.20 5.53 -7.48
CA LEU A 110 -4.27 5.33 -6.04
C LEU A 110 -2.84 5.17 -5.53
N ASP A 111 -2.30 6.19 -4.86
CA ASP A 111 -0.98 6.17 -4.24
C ASP A 111 -1.11 5.79 -2.76
N PHE A 112 -0.78 4.53 -2.45
CA PHE A 112 -0.79 3.98 -1.11
C PHE A 112 0.54 4.24 -0.41
N ASP A 113 0.51 5.18 0.51
CA ASP A 113 1.66 5.64 1.27
C ASP A 113 1.98 4.71 2.45
N VAL A 114 3.15 4.06 2.46
CA VAL A 114 3.59 3.18 3.58
C VAL A 114 3.52 3.87 4.94
N HIS A 115 3.80 5.17 5.02
CA HIS A 115 3.78 5.92 6.28
C HIS A 115 2.38 6.07 6.89
N ARG A 116 1.33 5.70 6.16
CA ARG A 116 -0.06 5.62 6.66
C ARG A 116 -0.36 4.31 7.37
N PHE A 117 0.55 3.34 7.29
CA PHE A 117 0.45 2.02 7.89
C PHE A 117 1.48 1.85 9.00
N GLN A 118 1.34 0.79 9.80
CA GLN A 118 2.24 0.57 10.94
C GLN A 118 3.64 0.12 10.51
N SER A 119 3.73 -0.53 9.34
CA SER A 119 4.99 -0.92 8.70
C SER A 119 4.79 -1.17 7.21
N ILE A 120 5.88 -1.44 6.49
CA ILE A 120 5.83 -1.87 5.09
C ILE A 120 5.03 -3.15 4.93
N GLU A 121 5.24 -4.13 5.81
CA GLU A 121 4.57 -5.44 5.78
C GLU A 121 3.08 -5.34 6.10
N ASP A 122 2.72 -4.39 6.98
CA ASP A 122 1.32 -4.07 7.29
C ASP A 122 0.62 -3.50 6.06
N CYS A 123 1.22 -2.47 5.43
CA CYS A 123 0.77 -1.91 4.16
C CYS A 123 0.54 -3.00 3.10
N TRP A 124 1.54 -3.86 2.88
CA TRP A 124 1.45 -4.92 1.87
C TRP A 124 0.37 -5.94 2.19
N THR A 125 0.23 -6.35 3.45
CA THR A 125 -0.85 -7.26 3.85
C THR A 125 -2.20 -6.65 3.51
N ILE A 126 -2.44 -5.40 3.93
CA ILE A 126 -3.72 -4.74 3.75
C ILE A 126 -4.02 -4.58 2.26
N LEU A 127 -3.01 -4.25 1.45
CA LEU A 127 -3.17 -4.11 0.01
C LEU A 127 -3.44 -5.45 -0.68
N GLN A 128 -2.80 -6.54 -0.26
CA GLN A 128 -3.11 -7.87 -0.75
C GLN A 128 -4.54 -8.28 -0.38
N ALA A 129 -4.94 -8.08 0.88
CA ALA A 129 -6.31 -8.32 1.32
C ALA A 129 -7.32 -7.45 0.56
N TYR A 130 -6.94 -6.22 0.24
CA TYR A 130 -7.74 -5.31 -0.56
C TYR A 130 -7.87 -5.76 -2.03
N LEU A 131 -6.82 -6.31 -2.64
CA LEU A 131 -6.92 -6.94 -3.97
C LEU A 131 -7.79 -8.20 -3.96
N GLU A 132 -7.80 -8.98 -2.87
CA GLU A 132 -8.78 -10.05 -2.66
C GLU A 132 -10.19 -9.50 -2.42
N PHE A 133 -10.30 -8.30 -1.83
CA PHE A 133 -11.57 -7.64 -1.60
C PHE A 133 -12.20 -7.10 -2.90
N ALA A 134 -11.39 -6.52 -3.78
CA ALA A 134 -11.78 -6.00 -5.08
C ALA A 134 -11.01 -6.75 -6.19
N PRO A 135 -11.41 -8.00 -6.54
CA PRO A 135 -10.65 -8.84 -7.46
C PRO A 135 -10.42 -8.24 -8.85
N CYS A 136 -11.28 -7.32 -9.30
CA CYS A 136 -11.09 -6.60 -10.55
C CYS A 136 -9.73 -5.87 -10.58
N LEU A 137 -9.28 -5.33 -9.45
CA LEU A 137 -8.02 -4.59 -9.31
C LEU A 137 -6.78 -5.46 -9.56
N LYS A 138 -6.87 -6.79 -9.40
CA LYS A 138 -5.75 -7.69 -9.73
C LYS A 138 -5.33 -7.63 -11.20
N SER A 139 -6.24 -7.19 -12.07
CA SER A 139 -6.00 -7.04 -13.51
C SER A 139 -5.63 -5.61 -13.94
N THR A 140 -5.38 -4.70 -12.98
CA THR A 140 -5.07 -3.29 -13.28
C THR A 140 -3.59 -2.97 -13.30
N PHE A 141 -3.22 -1.73 -13.62
CA PHE A 141 -1.85 -1.25 -13.50
C PHE A 141 -1.40 -1.27 -12.03
N ILE A 142 -0.28 -1.92 -11.73
CA ILE A 142 0.28 -2.02 -10.37
C ILE A 142 1.80 -1.79 -10.39
N GLU A 143 2.26 -0.84 -9.57
CA GLU A 143 3.68 -0.59 -9.32
C GLU A 143 3.95 -0.43 -7.82
N ILE A 144 5.21 -0.69 -7.42
CA ILE A 144 5.73 -0.39 -6.09
C ILE A 144 6.51 0.93 -6.17
N SER A 145 6.25 1.85 -5.25
CA SER A 145 6.91 3.15 -5.18
C SER A 145 8.31 3.05 -4.57
N GLN A 146 9.13 4.10 -4.72
CA GLN A 146 10.48 4.16 -4.13
C GLN A 146 10.53 3.96 -2.60
N SER A 147 9.40 4.18 -1.91
CA SER A 147 9.26 4.01 -0.45
C SER A 147 8.47 2.75 -0.08
N GLN A 148 8.39 1.78 -0.99
CA GLN A 148 7.66 0.50 -0.82
C GLN A 148 6.13 0.64 -0.70
N GLY A 149 5.59 1.81 -1.06
CA GLY A 149 4.14 2.01 -1.26
C GLY A 149 3.67 1.41 -2.57
N TRP A 150 2.38 1.49 -2.85
CA TRP A 150 1.82 0.92 -4.08
C TRP A 150 1.11 1.99 -4.90
N HIS A 151 1.26 1.92 -6.21
CA HIS A 151 0.44 2.67 -7.16
C HIS A 151 -0.51 1.71 -7.86
N LEU A 152 -1.81 1.99 -7.79
CA LEU A 152 -2.82 1.29 -8.59
C LEU A 152 -3.47 2.28 -9.54
N GLY A 153 -3.48 1.98 -10.84
CA GLY A 153 -4.22 2.79 -11.82
C GLY A 153 -5.67 2.33 -11.94
N VAL A 154 -6.64 3.24 -11.96
CA VAL A 154 -8.04 2.95 -12.32
C VAL A 154 -8.60 4.06 -13.20
N ARG A 155 -9.58 3.75 -14.04
CA ARG A 155 -10.35 4.74 -14.82
C ARG A 155 -11.76 4.85 -14.27
N CYS A 156 -12.21 6.06 -13.99
CA CYS A 156 -13.56 6.33 -13.50
C CYS A 156 -14.11 7.63 -14.10
N ASN A 157 -15.42 7.69 -14.31
CA ASN A 157 -16.09 8.88 -14.83
C ASN A 157 -17.41 9.07 -14.05
N PRO A 158 -17.63 10.20 -13.35
CA PRO A 158 -16.74 11.37 -13.27
C PRO A 158 -15.44 11.10 -12.52
N LEU A 159 -14.43 11.96 -12.77
CA LEU A 159 -13.23 12.00 -11.94
C LEU A 159 -13.60 12.45 -10.51
N PRO A 160 -12.94 11.90 -9.47
CA PRO A 160 -13.17 12.28 -8.09
C PRO A 160 -12.69 13.70 -7.80
N ASP A 161 -13.38 14.38 -6.90
CA ASP A 161 -13.10 15.75 -6.46
C ASP A 161 -12.28 15.82 -5.14
N PHE A 162 -11.87 14.68 -4.61
CA PHE A 162 -11.05 14.56 -3.41
C PHE A 162 -9.66 14.02 -3.70
N SER A 163 -8.71 14.31 -2.81
CA SER A 163 -7.32 13.82 -2.91
C SER A 163 -6.97 12.77 -1.87
N ASN A 164 -7.45 12.88 -0.63
CA ASN A 164 -7.10 11.91 0.40
C ASN A 164 -8.20 10.86 0.51
N PHE A 165 -7.83 9.58 0.51
CA PHE A 165 -8.81 8.50 0.53
C PHE A 165 -8.60 7.53 1.70
N ALA A 166 -9.68 6.82 2.04
CA ALA A 166 -9.74 5.73 3.01
C ALA A 166 -10.52 4.55 2.40
N PHE A 167 -10.38 3.37 3.00
CA PHE A 167 -11.13 2.17 2.58
C PHE A 167 -12.57 2.12 3.14
N GLN A 168 -12.90 3.02 4.06
CA GLN A 168 -14.21 3.16 4.68
C GLN A 168 -14.57 4.62 4.86
N PRO A 169 -15.86 4.97 4.88
CA PRO A 169 -16.31 6.28 5.33
C PRO A 169 -15.74 6.59 6.72
N GLU A 170 -15.18 7.79 6.90
CA GLU A 170 -14.55 8.24 8.15
C GLU A 170 -13.34 7.41 8.63
N GLY A 171 -12.83 6.50 7.79
CA GLY A 171 -11.69 5.66 8.10
C GLY A 171 -10.34 6.40 8.15
N PHE A 172 -9.31 5.68 8.58
CA PHE A 172 -7.94 6.18 8.49
C PHE A 172 -7.53 6.38 7.04
N GLN A 173 -6.75 7.44 6.79
CA GLN A 173 -6.20 7.70 5.47
C GLN A 173 -5.35 6.51 5.03
N ALA A 174 -5.69 5.93 3.87
CA ALA A 174 -4.92 4.86 3.24
C ALA A 174 -3.90 5.41 2.23
N GLY A 175 -4.19 6.57 1.62
CA GLY A 175 -3.32 7.13 0.59
C GLY A 175 -3.81 8.46 0.00
N GLU A 176 -3.28 8.76 -1.20
CA GLU A 176 -3.64 9.91 -2.02
C GLU A 176 -4.09 9.49 -3.42
N LEU A 177 -5.11 10.17 -3.95
CA LEU A 177 -5.53 10.12 -5.33
C LEU A 177 -4.71 11.12 -6.15
N ILE A 178 -3.99 10.59 -7.14
CA ILE A 178 -3.28 11.38 -8.13
C ILE A 178 -4.19 11.52 -9.35
N GLY A 179 -5.06 12.53 -9.27
CA GLY A 179 -5.99 12.92 -10.32
C GLY A 179 -5.45 14.04 -11.21
N GLU A 180 -6.36 14.78 -11.84
CA GLU A 180 -6.06 15.88 -12.75
C GLU A 180 -5.11 16.93 -12.13
N GLY A 181 -4.20 17.45 -12.94
CA GLY A 181 -3.20 18.46 -12.57
C GLY A 181 -1.95 17.90 -11.86
N LYS A 182 -2.01 16.65 -11.40
CA LYS A 182 -0.91 15.98 -10.69
C LYS A 182 -0.19 14.99 -11.59
N ILE A 183 1.01 14.58 -11.17
CA ILE A 183 1.80 13.56 -11.86
C ILE A 183 2.03 12.37 -10.94
N ILE A 184 2.18 11.20 -11.55
CA ILE A 184 2.65 9.99 -10.89
C ILE A 184 4.01 9.59 -11.47
N VAL A 185 4.99 9.30 -10.63
CA VAL A 185 6.29 8.78 -11.05
C VAL A 185 6.16 7.28 -11.27
N LEU A 186 6.71 6.78 -12.37
CA LEU A 186 6.54 5.38 -12.79
C LEU A 186 7.86 4.62 -12.73
N ALA A 187 7.76 3.29 -12.61
CA ALA A 187 8.89 2.41 -12.81
C ALA A 187 9.42 2.54 -14.25
N PRO A 188 10.74 2.42 -14.48
CA PRO A 188 11.79 2.02 -13.54
C PRO A 188 12.55 3.19 -12.89
N THR A 189 11.92 4.35 -12.68
CA THR A 189 12.59 5.56 -12.16
C THR A 189 13.36 5.29 -10.87
N GLN A 190 14.55 5.87 -10.74
CA GLN A 190 15.32 5.86 -9.49
C GLN A 190 14.91 7.04 -8.61
N GLY A 191 14.31 6.75 -7.45
CA GLY A 191 14.02 7.72 -6.42
C GLY A 191 15.17 7.87 -5.40
N LYS A 192 14.96 8.76 -4.42
CA LYS A 192 15.91 8.99 -3.31
C LYS A 192 16.02 7.79 -2.37
N SER A 193 14.91 7.09 -2.14
CA SER A 193 14.83 5.97 -1.18
C SER A 193 14.88 4.58 -1.82
N GLY A 194 14.92 4.50 -3.15
CA GLY A 194 14.84 3.24 -3.87
C GLY A 194 14.34 3.42 -5.30
N GLN A 195 14.19 2.32 -6.01
CA GLN A 195 13.69 2.30 -7.38
C GLN A 195 12.19 1.99 -7.40
N TYR A 196 11.44 2.65 -8.29
CA TYR A 196 10.06 2.25 -8.59
C TYR A 196 10.07 0.92 -9.38
N GLN A 197 9.19 -0.01 -9.04
CA GLN A 197 9.17 -1.36 -9.63
C GLN A 197 7.82 -1.66 -10.26
N SER A 198 7.84 -2.18 -11.49
CA SER A 198 6.64 -2.61 -12.17
C SER A 198 6.26 -4.03 -11.75
N ILE A 199 5.06 -4.19 -11.19
CA ILE A 199 4.48 -5.50 -10.92
C ILE A 199 3.62 -5.91 -12.12
N GLN A 200 2.78 -5.00 -12.59
CA GLN A 200 1.90 -5.24 -13.72
C GLN A 200 1.69 -3.94 -14.52
N ARG A 201 2.20 -3.91 -15.74
CA ARG A 201 2.04 -2.76 -16.66
C ARG A 201 1.00 -3.08 -17.73
N VAL A 202 -0.25 -2.84 -17.36
CA VAL A 202 -1.43 -3.01 -18.22
C VAL A 202 -2.27 -1.75 -18.17
N MET A 203 -3.23 -1.61 -19.08
CA MET A 203 -4.13 -0.47 -19.03
C MET A 203 -4.91 -0.44 -17.72
N PRO A 204 -4.99 0.72 -17.04
CA PRO A 204 -5.89 0.89 -15.90
C PRO A 204 -7.31 0.42 -16.24
N ILE A 205 -7.88 -0.44 -15.40
CA ILE A 205 -9.23 -0.96 -15.61
C ILE A 205 -10.26 0.15 -15.49
N GLN A 206 -11.37 0.02 -16.21
CA GLN A 206 -12.53 0.88 -15.99
C GLN A 206 -13.30 0.36 -14.77
N ILE A 207 -13.61 1.25 -13.85
CA ILE A 207 -14.55 1.01 -12.74
C ILE A 207 -15.74 1.96 -12.89
N GLU A 208 -16.84 1.63 -12.21
CA GLU A 208 -18.02 2.49 -12.17
C GLU A 208 -17.73 3.77 -11.35
N SER A 209 -17.19 3.58 -10.15
CA SER A 209 -16.84 4.66 -9.22
C SER A 209 -15.76 4.19 -8.23
N LEU A 210 -15.13 5.10 -7.50
CA LEU A 210 -14.22 4.73 -6.41
C LEU A 210 -14.94 3.99 -5.28
N ASP A 211 -16.18 4.37 -4.96
CA ASP A 211 -17.02 3.68 -3.98
C ASP A 211 -17.27 2.22 -4.35
N SER A 212 -17.35 1.87 -5.65
CA SER A 212 -17.53 0.49 -6.12
C SER A 212 -16.36 -0.44 -5.77
N ILE A 213 -15.19 0.14 -5.49
CA ILE A 213 -14.01 -0.57 -4.98
C ILE A 213 -13.73 -0.20 -3.52
N SER A 214 -14.69 0.42 -2.83
CA SER A 214 -14.58 0.84 -1.42
C SER A 214 -13.44 1.84 -1.17
N ILE A 215 -13.30 2.83 -2.05
CA ILE A 215 -12.40 3.97 -1.86
C ILE A 215 -13.26 5.21 -1.66
N PHE A 216 -13.17 5.80 -0.46
CA PHE A 216 -13.99 6.92 -0.04
C PHE A 216 -13.13 8.15 0.26
N ALA A 217 -13.74 9.34 0.13
CA ALA A 217 -13.11 10.57 0.57
C ALA A 217 -12.87 10.55 2.07
N ARG A 218 -11.67 10.98 2.51
CA ARG A 218 -11.44 11.24 3.92
C ARG A 218 -12.11 12.55 4.32
N THR A 219 -13.18 12.46 5.10
CA THR A 219 -13.63 13.58 5.93
C THR A 219 -12.67 13.73 7.11
N GLN A 220 -12.18 14.96 7.36
CA GLN A 220 -11.40 15.19 8.59
C GLN A 220 -12.30 14.86 9.79
N PRO A 221 -11.87 13.98 10.71
CA PRO A 221 -12.65 13.74 11.91
C PRO A 221 -12.62 15.03 12.73
N THR A 222 -13.73 15.75 12.79
CA THR A 222 -14.00 16.66 13.91
C THR A 222 -13.85 15.83 15.18
N GLY A 223 -12.97 16.26 16.10
CA GLY A 223 -12.37 15.46 17.18
C GLY A 223 -13.28 14.81 18.23
N ALA A 224 -14.56 14.55 17.92
CA ALA A 224 -15.56 13.95 18.80
C ALA A 224 -15.78 12.43 18.57
N SER A 225 -15.28 11.84 17.47
CA SER A 225 -15.66 10.45 17.09
C SER A 225 -14.73 9.33 17.62
N LEU A 226 -13.65 9.66 18.33
CA LEU A 226 -12.70 8.66 18.85
C LEU A 226 -13.15 7.92 20.13
N LEU A 227 -14.34 8.22 20.66
CA LEU A 227 -14.84 7.64 21.92
C LEU A 227 -16.12 6.80 21.80
N LYS A 228 -16.63 6.53 20.60
CA LYS A 228 -17.98 5.94 20.44
C LYS A 228 -18.08 4.48 20.00
N ALA A 229 -16.98 3.74 19.91
CA ALA A 229 -17.01 2.35 19.46
C ALA A 229 -16.47 1.36 20.52
N ILE A 230 -17.03 1.36 21.73
CA ILE A 230 -17.05 0.17 22.60
C ILE A 230 -18.38 0.17 23.35
N ALA A 231 -19.44 -0.32 22.71
CA ALA A 231 -20.62 -0.80 23.41
C ALA A 231 -20.86 -2.24 22.93
N PRO A 232 -20.72 -3.25 23.79
CA PRO A 232 -20.98 -4.63 23.41
C PRO A 232 -22.47 -4.77 23.09
N SER A 233 -22.78 -5.05 21.83
CA SER A 233 -24.12 -5.43 21.41
C SER A 233 -24.31 -6.89 21.79
N THR A 234 -24.90 -7.11 22.96
CA THR A 234 -25.29 -8.44 23.45
C THR A 234 -26.45 -8.98 22.61
N SER A 235 -26.13 -9.66 21.52
CA SER A 235 -27.01 -10.60 20.85
C SER A 235 -26.46 -12.00 21.07
N SER A 236 -27.04 -12.71 22.03
CA SER A 236 -26.71 -14.10 22.36
C SER A 236 -27.15 -15.02 21.21
N VAL A 237 -26.24 -15.29 20.28
CA VAL A 237 -26.40 -16.34 19.28
C VAL A 237 -25.89 -17.65 19.88
N SER A 238 -26.72 -18.70 19.85
CA SER A 238 -26.39 -20.02 20.39
C SER A 238 -25.15 -20.61 19.70
N SER A 239 -24.15 -20.95 20.51
CA SER A 239 -22.83 -21.47 20.13
C SER A 239 -22.90 -22.83 19.45
N THR A 240 -22.92 -22.86 18.12
CA THR A 240 -22.26 -23.96 17.40
C THR A 240 -20.80 -23.54 17.23
N ASP A 241 -19.93 -23.88 18.18
CA ASP A 241 -18.50 -23.54 18.13
C ASP A 241 -17.85 -24.18 16.90
N ARG A 242 -17.73 -23.40 15.82
CA ARG A 242 -17.00 -23.80 14.63
C ARG A 242 -15.55 -23.31 14.81
N PRO A 243 -14.60 -24.19 15.16
CA PRO A 243 -13.22 -23.79 15.36
C PRO A 243 -12.60 -23.32 14.04
N ILE A 244 -11.88 -22.20 14.08
CA ILE A 244 -11.05 -21.70 13.00
C ILE A 244 -9.60 -21.68 13.48
N ALA A 245 -8.72 -22.28 12.68
CA ALA A 245 -7.28 -22.21 12.92
C ALA A 245 -6.78 -20.79 12.60
N ILE A 246 -6.03 -20.20 13.52
CA ILE A 246 -5.58 -18.81 13.46
C ILE A 246 -4.73 -18.52 12.22
N GLU A 247 -4.01 -19.52 11.72
CA GLU A 247 -3.19 -19.48 10.50
C GLU A 247 -4.00 -19.06 9.27
N HIS A 248 -5.31 -19.37 9.25
CA HIS A 248 -6.20 -18.99 8.16
C HIS A 248 -6.73 -17.55 8.27
N LEU A 249 -6.58 -16.91 9.44
CA LEU A 249 -7.10 -15.57 9.70
C LEU A 249 -6.00 -14.50 9.69
N VAL A 250 -4.83 -14.83 10.21
CA VAL A 250 -3.73 -13.87 10.38
C VAL A 250 -3.21 -13.31 9.06
N CYS A 251 -2.75 -12.06 9.12
CA CYS A 251 -2.05 -11.39 8.04
C CYS A 251 -0.82 -12.15 7.52
N GLN A 252 -0.40 -11.84 6.28
CA GLN A 252 0.78 -12.43 5.66
C GLN A 252 2.05 -12.17 6.48
N ARG A 253 2.20 -10.99 7.11
CA ARG A 253 3.31 -10.70 8.02
C ARG A 253 3.37 -11.70 9.18
N VAL A 254 2.26 -11.94 9.87
CA VAL A 254 2.22 -12.88 11.00
C VAL A 254 2.46 -14.30 10.50
N ARG A 255 1.91 -14.71 9.33
CA ARG A 255 2.25 -16.01 8.72
C ARG A 255 3.75 -16.16 8.46
N PHE A 256 4.39 -15.14 7.91
CA PHE A 256 5.84 -15.14 7.66
C PHE A 256 6.64 -15.26 8.96
N LEU A 257 6.29 -14.48 9.98
CA LEU A 257 6.93 -14.55 11.30
C LEU A 257 6.77 -15.94 11.93
N LEU A 258 5.60 -16.56 11.80
CA LEU A 258 5.34 -17.93 12.28
C LEU A 258 6.19 -18.97 11.57
N GLN A 259 6.49 -18.80 10.28
CA GLN A 259 7.36 -19.69 9.52
C GLN A 259 8.84 -19.55 9.91
N GLN A 260 9.26 -18.38 10.38
CA GLN A 260 10.65 -18.06 10.68
C GLN A 260 10.98 -18.01 12.19
N LEU A 261 10.12 -18.53 13.07
CA LEU A 261 10.30 -18.39 14.53
C LEU A 261 11.69 -18.81 15.02
N ASN A 262 12.29 -19.85 14.43
CA ASN A 262 13.61 -20.36 14.80
C ASN A 262 14.77 -19.47 14.33
N GLU A 263 14.52 -18.58 13.36
CA GLU A 263 15.52 -17.70 12.75
C GLU A 263 15.51 -16.28 13.35
N ILE A 264 14.51 -15.97 14.21
CA ILE A 264 14.36 -14.64 14.80
C ILE A 264 15.52 -14.34 15.78
N PRO A 265 16.30 -13.26 15.55
CA PRO A 265 17.38 -12.84 16.43
C PRO A 265 16.91 -12.56 17.86
N VAL A 266 17.74 -12.87 18.86
CA VAL A 266 17.37 -12.77 20.29
C VAL A 266 16.80 -11.40 20.66
N GLY A 267 17.37 -10.32 20.12
CA GLY A 267 16.95 -8.95 20.38
C GLY A 267 15.55 -8.59 19.84
N GLN A 268 15.01 -9.34 18.87
CA GLN A 268 13.75 -9.01 18.20
C GLN A 268 12.56 -9.87 18.67
N ARG A 269 12.81 -10.93 19.44
CA ARG A 269 11.79 -11.92 19.81
C ARG A 269 10.59 -11.35 20.57
N SER A 270 10.80 -10.36 21.43
CA SER A 270 9.71 -9.73 22.17
C SER A 270 8.81 -8.87 21.27
N ASP A 271 9.39 -8.15 20.33
CA ASP A 271 8.64 -7.34 19.36
C ASP A 271 7.90 -8.23 18.36
N THR A 272 8.52 -9.34 17.96
CA THR A 272 7.88 -10.38 17.16
C THR A 272 6.66 -10.96 17.88
N LEU A 273 6.80 -11.39 19.15
CA LEU A 273 5.66 -11.90 19.92
C LEU A 273 4.58 -10.83 20.11
N CYS A 274 4.95 -9.58 20.40
CA CYS A 274 4.02 -8.46 20.51
C CYS A 274 3.19 -8.28 19.22
N THR A 275 3.86 -8.32 18.06
CA THR A 275 3.23 -8.20 16.74
C THR A 275 2.23 -9.33 16.51
N ILE A 276 2.63 -10.58 16.76
CA ILE A 276 1.78 -11.76 16.60
C ILE A 276 0.58 -11.67 17.56
N ALA A 277 0.82 -11.38 18.84
CA ALA A 277 -0.22 -11.35 19.86
C ALA A 277 -1.31 -10.32 19.55
N ARG A 278 -0.97 -9.14 19.04
CA ARG A 278 -1.97 -8.12 18.66
C ARG A 278 -2.92 -8.59 17.58
N GLU A 279 -2.40 -9.29 16.57
CA GLU A 279 -3.22 -9.83 15.50
C GLU A 279 -4.12 -10.95 16.02
N VAL A 280 -3.55 -11.88 16.80
CA VAL A 280 -4.27 -13.06 17.29
C VAL A 280 -5.36 -12.70 18.31
N PHE A 281 -5.06 -11.87 19.31
CA PHE A 281 -6.09 -11.34 20.21
C PHE A 281 -7.11 -10.48 19.47
N GLY A 282 -6.67 -9.76 18.43
CA GLY A 282 -7.57 -9.07 17.51
C GLY A 282 -8.65 -9.99 16.97
N TRP A 283 -8.26 -11.11 16.39
CA TRP A 283 -9.20 -12.09 15.84
C TRP A 283 -10.08 -12.72 16.91
N GLU A 284 -9.51 -13.08 18.07
CA GLU A 284 -10.30 -13.64 19.17
C GLU A 284 -11.40 -12.69 19.63
N ASN A 285 -11.06 -11.42 19.84
CA ASN A 285 -12.01 -10.40 20.28
C ASN A 285 -13.10 -10.15 19.24
N TRP A 286 -12.71 -10.02 17.97
CA TRP A 286 -13.68 -9.78 16.90
C TRP A 286 -14.66 -10.96 16.75
N LEU A 287 -14.16 -12.19 16.87
CA LEU A 287 -14.96 -13.42 16.78
C LEU A 287 -15.96 -13.62 17.93
N GLN A 288 -15.84 -12.92 19.06
CA GLN A 288 -16.77 -13.05 20.20
C GLN A 288 -18.23 -12.78 19.83
N ASN A 289 -18.47 -12.01 18.76
CA ASN A 289 -19.82 -11.68 18.28
C ASN A 289 -20.32 -12.62 17.16
N TYR A 290 -19.57 -13.68 16.84
CA TYR A 290 -19.81 -14.57 15.70
C TYR A 290 -19.83 -16.05 16.14
N PRO A 291 -20.43 -16.95 15.34
CA PRO A 291 -20.53 -18.37 15.69
C PRO A 291 -19.22 -19.16 15.47
N TYR A 292 -18.07 -18.49 15.49
CA TYR A 292 -16.76 -19.09 15.27
C TYR A 292 -15.86 -18.79 16.46
N CYS A 293 -14.95 -19.71 16.76
CA CYS A 293 -13.96 -19.53 17.83
C CYS A 293 -12.57 -19.84 17.30
N LEU A 294 -11.54 -19.22 17.90
CA LEU A 294 -10.17 -19.61 17.63
C LEU A 294 -9.85 -20.95 18.30
N ALA A 295 -9.18 -21.83 17.56
CA ALA A 295 -8.64 -23.06 18.10
C ALA A 295 -7.17 -23.22 17.67
N PRO A 296 -6.19 -23.17 18.60
CA PRO A 296 -6.35 -22.88 20.03
C PRO A 296 -6.73 -21.40 20.30
N SER A 297 -7.08 -21.09 21.56
CA SER A 297 -7.33 -19.70 21.99
C SER A 297 -6.09 -18.82 21.82
N ALA A 298 -6.28 -17.50 21.76
CA ALA A 298 -5.20 -16.54 21.56
C ALA A 298 -4.12 -16.65 22.65
N ASP A 299 -4.50 -16.80 23.91
CA ASP A 299 -3.57 -17.01 25.02
C ASP A 299 -2.71 -18.25 24.83
N ILE A 300 -3.33 -19.39 24.53
CA ILE A 300 -2.62 -20.66 24.35
C ILE A 300 -1.68 -20.55 23.15
N PHE A 301 -2.18 -20.03 22.03
CA PHE A 301 -1.39 -19.81 20.83
C PHE A 301 -0.16 -18.93 21.10
N CYS A 302 -0.36 -17.77 21.73
CA CYS A 302 0.72 -16.84 22.03
C CYS A 302 1.72 -17.40 23.05
N GLN A 303 1.27 -18.22 24.01
CA GLN A 303 2.16 -18.92 24.92
C GLN A 303 3.04 -19.93 24.18
N THR A 304 2.46 -20.73 23.28
CA THR A 304 3.23 -21.69 22.45
C THR A 304 4.25 -20.96 21.57
N VAL A 305 3.84 -19.91 20.88
CA VAL A 305 4.74 -19.11 20.02
C VAL A 305 5.85 -18.46 20.85
N GLY A 306 5.53 -17.89 22.01
CA GLY A 306 6.52 -17.29 22.90
C GLY A 306 7.56 -18.29 23.41
N GLN A 307 7.14 -19.51 23.74
CA GLN A 307 8.04 -20.60 24.13
C GLN A 307 8.95 -21.04 22.97
N GLN A 308 8.42 -21.13 21.74
CA GLN A 308 9.22 -21.44 20.56
C GLN A 308 10.27 -20.37 20.25
N LEU A 309 9.95 -19.11 20.52
CA LEU A 309 10.93 -18.01 20.47
C LEU A 309 11.97 -18.10 21.61
N GLY A 310 11.86 -19.05 22.54
CA GLY A 310 12.77 -19.18 23.68
C GLY A 310 12.60 -18.07 24.72
N LEU A 311 11.39 -17.52 24.85
CA LEU A 311 11.04 -16.60 25.94
C LEU A 311 10.53 -17.40 27.15
N ASP A 312 10.90 -16.98 28.36
CA ASP A 312 10.36 -17.56 29.58
C ASP A 312 8.91 -17.13 29.81
N ALA A 313 8.17 -17.91 30.61
CA ALA A 313 6.75 -17.70 30.85
C ALA A 313 6.43 -16.32 31.46
N ALA A 314 7.29 -15.80 32.33
CA ALA A 314 7.07 -14.49 32.95
C ALA A 314 7.24 -13.36 31.92
N ARG A 315 8.23 -13.46 31.03
CA ARG A 315 8.42 -12.52 29.93
C ARG A 315 7.28 -12.57 28.92
N ILE A 316 6.79 -13.75 28.58
CA ILE A 316 5.61 -13.91 27.71
C ILE A 316 4.42 -13.16 28.32
N GLN A 317 4.08 -13.45 29.59
CA GLN A 317 2.95 -12.80 30.27
C GLN A 317 3.11 -11.28 30.36
N ARG A 318 4.32 -10.78 30.61
CA ARG A 318 4.60 -9.34 30.61
C ARG A 318 4.31 -8.70 29.25
N ILE A 319 4.66 -9.38 28.15
CA ILE A 319 4.36 -8.90 26.79
C ILE A 319 2.85 -8.91 26.57
N LEU A 320 2.16 -10.03 26.81
CA LEU A 320 0.70 -10.12 26.57
C LEU A 320 -0.11 -9.11 27.39
N ASN A 321 0.35 -8.77 28.60
CA ASN A 321 -0.29 -7.78 29.47
C ASN A 321 0.20 -6.34 29.23
N SER A 322 1.13 -6.12 28.29
CA SER A 322 1.63 -4.79 27.97
C SER A 322 0.64 -3.97 27.14
N GLN A 323 0.92 -2.68 27.02
CA GLN A 323 0.23 -1.77 26.13
C GLN A 323 1.14 -1.43 24.94
N SER A 324 0.53 -1.32 23.77
CA SER A 324 1.17 -0.81 22.57
C SER A 324 0.24 0.23 21.95
N HIS A 325 0.75 1.43 21.70
CA HIS A 325 -0.05 2.55 21.17
C HIS A 325 -1.27 2.89 22.05
N ASN A 326 -1.09 2.87 23.38
CA ASN A 326 -2.13 3.11 24.40
C ASN A 326 -3.30 2.11 24.40
N VAL A 327 -3.17 0.97 23.70
CA VAL A 327 -4.15 -0.11 23.71
C VAL A 327 -3.48 -1.35 24.29
N SER A 328 -4.18 -2.03 25.21
CA SER A 328 -3.70 -3.34 25.71
C SER A 328 -3.64 -4.33 24.55
N ILE A 329 -2.58 -5.14 24.50
CA ILE A 329 -2.47 -6.19 23.46
C ILE A 329 -3.71 -7.09 23.46
N ARG A 330 -4.20 -7.47 24.64
CA ARG A 330 -5.39 -8.31 24.82
C ARG A 330 -6.69 -7.69 24.30
N TYR A 331 -6.76 -6.36 24.17
CA TYR A 331 -7.92 -5.64 23.62
C TYR A 331 -7.64 -5.10 22.21
N SER A 332 -6.71 -5.73 21.49
CA SER A 332 -6.45 -5.38 20.09
C SER A 332 -7.65 -5.74 19.21
N MET A 333 -7.70 -5.10 18.04
CA MET A 333 -8.53 -5.48 16.90
C MET A 333 -7.63 -6.03 15.80
N PRO A 334 -8.13 -6.93 14.91
CA PRO A 334 -7.37 -7.43 13.78
C PRO A 334 -6.82 -6.28 12.94
N ALA A 335 -5.63 -6.43 12.34
CA ALA A 335 -5.09 -5.41 11.46
C ALA A 335 -6.08 -5.06 10.33
N ILE A 336 -6.70 -6.08 9.73
CA ILE A 336 -7.69 -5.90 8.66
C ILE A 336 -8.91 -5.08 9.11
N HIS A 337 -9.32 -5.14 10.39
CA HIS A 337 -10.43 -4.35 10.90
C HIS A 337 -10.13 -2.84 10.87
N ARG A 338 -8.88 -2.43 11.15
CA ARG A 338 -8.53 -0.99 11.17
C ARG A 338 -8.68 -0.32 9.81
N HIS A 339 -8.63 -1.10 8.74
CA HIS A 339 -8.63 -0.61 7.37
C HIS A 339 -9.92 -0.97 6.65
N LEU A 340 -10.39 -2.22 6.75
CA LEU A 340 -11.57 -2.72 6.04
C LEU A 340 -12.77 -2.99 6.96
N GLY A 341 -12.65 -2.69 8.26
CA GLY A 341 -13.68 -2.91 9.30
C GLY A 341 -14.26 -4.31 9.30
N ASP A 342 -15.53 -4.41 9.73
CA ASP A 342 -16.23 -5.70 9.86
C ASP A 342 -16.32 -6.46 8.54
N ALA A 343 -16.56 -5.77 7.41
CA ALA A 343 -16.66 -6.40 6.11
C ALA A 343 -15.36 -7.12 5.67
N GLY A 344 -14.20 -6.55 6.02
CA GLY A 344 -12.90 -7.19 5.80
C GLY A 344 -12.72 -8.42 6.69
N CYS A 345 -13.06 -8.29 7.97
CA CYS A 345 -13.01 -9.39 8.92
C CYS A 345 -13.92 -10.56 8.53
N ASP A 346 -15.18 -10.27 8.21
CA ASP A 346 -16.19 -11.24 7.76
C ASP A 346 -15.67 -12.05 6.59
N ARG A 347 -15.12 -11.39 5.58
CA ARG A 347 -14.62 -12.07 4.38
C ARG A 347 -13.45 -12.99 4.68
N GLN A 348 -12.50 -12.54 5.50
CA GLN A 348 -11.35 -13.36 5.91
C GLN A 348 -11.83 -14.61 6.65
N VAL A 349 -12.82 -14.48 7.53
CA VAL A 349 -13.46 -15.60 8.23
C VAL A 349 -14.17 -16.53 7.26
N GLN A 350 -14.96 -16.00 6.32
CA GLN A 350 -15.63 -16.83 5.31
C GLN A 350 -14.63 -17.60 4.43
N GLN A 351 -13.51 -16.99 4.06
CA GLN A 351 -12.43 -17.67 3.35
C GLN A 351 -11.82 -18.79 4.21
N ALA A 352 -11.46 -18.49 5.45
CA ALA A 352 -10.89 -19.47 6.38
C ALA A 352 -11.82 -20.68 6.58
N VAL A 353 -13.12 -20.42 6.77
CA VAL A 353 -14.15 -21.45 6.94
C VAL A 353 -14.26 -22.34 5.69
N ARG A 354 -14.22 -21.76 4.49
CA ARG A 354 -14.20 -22.55 3.24
C ARG A 354 -12.99 -23.48 3.14
N PHE A 355 -11.81 -23.01 3.56
CA PHE A 355 -10.60 -23.84 3.62
C PHE A 355 -10.71 -24.97 4.64
N SER A 356 -11.28 -24.71 5.81
CA SER A 356 -11.50 -25.76 6.81
C SER A 356 -12.45 -26.85 6.29
N TYR A 357 -13.53 -26.49 5.58
CA TYR A 357 -14.47 -27.49 5.03
C TYR A 357 -13.92 -28.30 3.85
N SER A 358 -13.04 -27.74 3.00
CA SER A 358 -12.46 -28.47 1.86
C SER A 358 -11.49 -29.57 2.30
N LEU A 359 -10.72 -29.35 3.37
CA LEU A 359 -9.83 -30.34 3.98
C LEU A 359 -10.59 -31.51 4.62
N TYR A 360 -11.80 -31.28 5.13
CA TYR A 360 -12.65 -32.35 5.69
C TYR A 360 -13.27 -33.25 4.60
N ARG A 361 -13.60 -32.73 3.41
CA ARG A 361 -14.15 -33.56 2.33
C ARG A 361 -13.13 -34.44 1.62
N GLY A 362 -11.85 -34.03 1.57
CA GLY A 362 -10.78 -34.81 0.95
C GLY A 362 -10.27 -36.01 1.76
N ARG A 363 -10.75 -36.21 3.00
CA ARG A 363 -10.39 -37.37 3.85
C ARG A 363 -11.45 -38.49 3.86
N PHE A 364 -12.56 -38.32 3.14
CA PHE A 364 -13.65 -39.29 3.05
C PHE A 364 -14.02 -39.67 1.60
N SER A 365 -13.13 -39.39 0.66
CA SER A 365 -13.24 -39.81 -0.75
C SER A 365 -12.19 -40.85 -1.09
#